data_AF-A0A419IZG9-F1
#
_entry.id   AF-A0A419IZG9-F1
#
_cell.length_a   1.000
_cell.length_b   1.000
_cell.length_c   1.000
_cell.angle_alpha   90.00
_cell.angle_beta   90.00
_cell.angle_gamma   90.00
#
_symmetry.space_group_name_H-M   'P 1'
#
loop_
_entity.id
_entity.type
_entity.pdbx_description
1 polymer ?
#
loop_
_entity_poly.entity_id
_entity_poly.type
_entity_poly.pdbx_seq_one_letter_code
_entity_poly.pdbx_strand_id
1 'polypeptide(L)'
;MRGFFYHSIKVTFIAIFTTIALIASVKAAQAQTPPVHSPKVLFIGIDPTEASTGASIANTYFSVGMGNLPAEQFEQVVAQQMVDDFLELSNGRIKYEVVDHIRFTDFPVYPNDFQFTLDSYKQCVWGLPEYNPTFCEQAKEQFPYAAYVQEKQICERAEAVGADELWILSPPFLLRWENFMVGPTPGFYVSGGSFQVNTCNKHYVALNGVYPNVEPNNQAGYLNLSMLHNFAHRVEATLLYTLMNNWTEADKTNYLKRFVPLPYPVTLPSTPYCGNNHFPHNTSSGYDYYNTTNAVSTCADFANFPNYTGVTETFNCTRWGCTDRGWQKFWMSHIPHSEGTVLITDINNHTYPFKKDWWYYLLYPERTLTSETGIFVSPTPRPTATPIPTATPIPTPTTTPTPSPSPSPNPADANGDNTTNVADLLILLNNFLVSTNSKQQGEFFLDGKVNLFDFGVWWIHRSL
;
A
#
# COMPACT_ATOMS: atom_id res chain seq x y z
N MET A 1 -51.25 34.53 52.08
CA MET A 1 -50.08 34.75 52.95
C MET A 1 -48.87 34.08 52.30
N ARG A 2 -47.74 34.82 52.22
CA ARG A 2 -46.32 34.40 52.07
C ARG A 2 -46.12 32.88 51.88
N GLY A 3 -45.60 32.34 50.77
CA GLY A 3 -44.38 32.68 50.03
C GLY A 3 -43.32 31.62 50.34
N PHE A 4 -42.81 30.86 49.37
CA PHE A 4 -41.46 30.27 49.38
C PHE A 4 -41.04 29.85 47.96
N PHE A 5 -39.87 30.36 47.58
CA PHE A 5 -39.15 30.20 46.32
C PHE A 5 -38.46 28.83 46.20
N TYR A 6 -38.27 28.38 44.96
CA TYR A 6 -37.14 27.60 44.41
C TYR A 6 -36.67 26.36 45.19
N HIS A 7 -36.76 25.18 44.57
CA HIS A 7 -35.67 24.17 44.49
C HIS A 7 -36.10 23.03 43.56
N SER A 8 -35.44 22.87 42.41
CA SER A 8 -35.02 21.58 41.79
C SER A 8 -34.73 21.72 40.29
N ILE A 9 -33.67 22.47 39.95
CA ILE A 9 -32.94 22.31 38.67
C ILE A 9 -31.45 22.49 38.98
N LYS A 10 -30.85 21.57 39.75
CA LYS A 10 -29.39 21.49 39.95
C LYS A 10 -28.96 20.07 40.35
N VAL A 11 -29.18 19.06 39.50
CA VAL A 11 -28.49 17.75 39.65
C VAL A 11 -27.96 17.20 38.32
N THR A 12 -28.45 17.61 37.16
CA THR A 12 -28.04 16.98 35.87
C THR A 12 -26.89 17.66 35.13
N PHE A 13 -26.35 18.79 35.62
CA PHE A 13 -25.28 19.54 34.90
C PHE A 13 -23.85 19.28 35.40
N ILE A 14 -23.67 18.60 36.53
CA ILE A 14 -22.32 18.34 37.09
C ILE A 14 -21.74 17.02 36.56
N ALA A 15 -22.57 16.04 36.18
CA ALA A 15 -22.09 14.75 35.66
C ALA A 15 -21.52 14.83 34.24
N ILE A 16 -21.89 15.84 33.43
CA ILE A 16 -21.43 15.98 32.04
C ILE A 16 -20.05 16.67 31.97
N PHE A 17 -19.73 17.55 32.93
CA PHE A 17 -18.43 18.24 32.93
C PHE A 17 -17.27 17.38 33.46
N THR A 18 -17.53 16.39 34.31
CA THR A 18 -16.50 15.44 34.76
C THR A 18 -16.12 14.39 33.71
N THR A 19 -17.04 14.01 32.81
CA THR A 19 -16.71 13.11 31.68
C THR A 19 -16.04 13.84 30.52
N ILE A 20 -16.37 15.12 30.30
CA ILE A 20 -15.70 15.93 29.26
C ILE A 20 -14.27 16.29 29.68
N ALA A 21 -13.99 16.50 30.97
CA ALA A 21 -12.63 16.73 31.46
C ALA A 21 -11.75 15.45 31.43
N LEU A 22 -12.33 14.26 31.56
CA LEU A 22 -11.58 13.00 31.44
C LEU A 22 -11.30 12.64 29.96
N ILE A 23 -12.18 13.03 29.03
CA ILE A 23 -11.97 12.82 27.58
C ILE A 23 -11.04 13.89 26.98
N ALA A 24 -11.02 15.10 27.54
CA ALA A 24 -10.07 16.16 27.15
C ALA A 24 -8.63 15.91 27.65
N SER A 25 -8.43 14.97 28.58
CA SER A 25 -7.12 14.62 29.14
C SER A 25 -6.42 13.44 28.42
N VAL A 26 -7.06 12.80 27.42
CA VAL A 26 -6.43 11.75 26.59
C VAL A 26 -6.00 12.30 25.22
N LYS A 27 -6.37 13.53 24.88
CA LYS A 27 -5.74 14.31 23.81
C LYS A 27 -4.74 15.31 24.38
N ALA A 28 -3.89 14.85 25.30
CA ALA A 28 -2.52 15.33 25.22
C ALA A 28 -2.07 15.00 23.79
N ALA A 29 -1.80 16.03 23.00
CA ALA A 29 -1.01 15.87 21.80
C ALA A 29 0.28 15.17 22.24
N GLN A 30 0.31 13.84 22.14
CA GLN A 30 1.55 13.20 21.75
C GLN A 30 1.88 13.93 20.46
N ALA A 31 2.87 14.81 20.52
CA ALA A 31 3.59 15.21 19.35
C ALA A 31 3.90 13.90 18.64
N GLN A 32 3.15 13.57 17.58
CA GLN A 32 3.39 12.37 16.81
C GLN A 32 4.84 12.52 16.38
N THR A 33 5.71 11.67 16.92
CA THR A 33 7.11 11.67 16.57
C THR A 33 7.18 11.65 15.04
N PRO A 34 7.96 12.53 14.40
CA PRO A 34 8.04 12.53 12.94
C PRO A 34 8.30 11.11 12.43
N PRO A 35 7.72 10.73 11.27
CA PRO A 35 7.96 9.41 10.71
C PRO A 35 9.45 9.19 10.55
N VAL A 36 9.91 7.98 10.91
CA VAL A 36 11.32 7.58 10.79
C VAL A 36 11.70 7.42 9.33
N HIS A 37 10.76 6.94 8.51
CA HIS A 37 10.91 6.78 7.07
C HIS A 37 9.78 7.51 6.34
N SER A 38 10.12 8.27 5.29
CA SER A 38 9.14 8.90 4.41
C SER A 38 9.50 8.71 2.94
N PRO A 39 9.35 7.48 2.41
CA PRO A 39 9.69 7.19 1.03
C PRO A 39 8.73 7.93 0.09
N LYS A 40 9.28 8.47 -1.00
CA LYS A 40 8.51 9.14 -2.05
C LYS A 40 8.19 8.18 -3.18
N VAL A 41 6.99 8.22 -3.71
CA VAL A 41 6.52 7.30 -4.76
C VAL A 41 6.05 8.07 -5.98
N LEU A 42 6.52 7.63 -7.15
CA LEU A 42 5.88 7.92 -8.42
C LEU A 42 4.84 6.82 -8.68
N PHE A 43 3.56 7.19 -8.73
CA PHE A 43 2.50 6.25 -9.12
C PHE A 43 2.34 6.23 -10.63
N ILE A 44 2.17 5.04 -11.21
CA ILE A 44 2.10 4.80 -12.65
C ILE A 44 0.87 3.94 -12.95
N GLY A 45 -0.16 4.54 -13.54
CA GLY A 45 -1.27 3.81 -14.15
C GLY A 45 -0.90 3.39 -15.57
N ILE A 46 -0.97 2.09 -15.87
CA ILE A 46 -0.88 1.60 -17.26
C ILE A 46 -2.29 1.21 -17.65
N ASP A 47 -2.93 1.94 -18.56
CA ASP A 47 -4.30 1.65 -19.00
C ASP A 47 -4.46 1.93 -20.51
N PRO A 48 -3.99 0.99 -21.36
CA PRO A 48 -4.03 1.15 -22.80
C PRO A 48 -5.45 1.43 -23.30
N THR A 49 -5.54 2.43 -24.17
CA THR A 49 -6.80 3.02 -24.65
C THR A 49 -6.86 2.98 -26.18
N GLU A 50 -7.96 2.48 -26.72
CA GLU A 50 -8.20 2.53 -28.17
C GLU A 50 -8.44 3.97 -28.62
N ALA A 51 -7.62 4.48 -29.53
CA ALA A 51 -7.74 5.85 -30.02
C ALA A 51 -9.05 6.11 -30.79
N SER A 52 -9.62 5.08 -31.44
CA SER A 52 -10.85 5.19 -32.23
C SER A 52 -12.10 5.35 -31.38
N THR A 53 -12.13 4.73 -30.20
CA THR A 53 -13.32 4.66 -29.33
C THR A 53 -13.15 5.43 -28.02
N GLY A 54 -11.91 5.69 -27.59
CA GLY A 54 -11.60 6.21 -26.26
C GLY A 54 -11.79 5.19 -25.14
N ALA A 55 -12.11 3.93 -25.46
CA ALA A 55 -12.29 2.88 -24.47
C ALA A 55 -10.93 2.33 -24.01
N SER A 56 -10.77 2.14 -22.70
CA SER A 56 -9.55 1.60 -22.09
C SER A 56 -9.73 0.17 -21.60
N ILE A 57 -8.65 -0.60 -21.48
CA ILE A 57 -8.70 -1.98 -20.99
C ILE A 57 -9.36 -2.04 -19.60
N ALA A 58 -8.91 -1.18 -18.67
CA ALA A 58 -9.40 -1.18 -17.30
C ALA A 58 -10.92 -0.91 -17.24
N ASN A 59 -11.39 0.14 -17.89
CA ASN A 59 -12.81 0.51 -17.85
C ASN A 59 -13.70 -0.50 -18.62
N THR A 60 -13.16 -1.12 -19.67
CA THR A 60 -13.92 -2.08 -20.49
C THR A 60 -14.10 -3.41 -19.79
N TYR A 61 -13.05 -3.94 -19.16
CA TYR A 61 -13.04 -5.33 -18.67
C TYR A 61 -13.04 -5.47 -17.16
N PHE A 62 -12.61 -4.44 -16.43
CA PHE A 62 -12.36 -4.51 -14.99
C PHE A 62 -13.17 -3.49 -14.18
N SER A 63 -14.06 -2.73 -14.83
CA SER A 63 -14.86 -1.67 -14.18
C SER A 63 -15.64 -2.18 -12.98
N VAL A 64 -16.28 -3.35 -13.07
CA VAL A 64 -17.06 -3.90 -11.95
C VAL A 64 -16.16 -4.25 -10.74
N GLY A 65 -14.98 -4.83 -10.98
CA GLY A 65 -14.01 -5.11 -9.92
C GLY A 65 -13.47 -3.84 -9.27
N MET A 66 -13.38 -2.75 -10.04
CA MET A 66 -13.03 -1.41 -9.56
C MET A 66 -14.21 -0.68 -8.89
N GLY A 67 -15.33 -1.35 -8.63
CA GLY A 67 -16.53 -0.72 -8.05
C GLY A 67 -17.22 0.27 -8.99
N ASN A 68 -17.07 0.06 -10.31
CA ASN A 68 -17.50 0.94 -11.39
C ASN A 68 -16.89 2.35 -11.37
N LEU A 69 -15.80 2.53 -10.63
CA LEU A 69 -15.00 3.76 -10.71
C LEU A 69 -14.24 3.79 -12.04
N PRO A 70 -14.07 4.98 -12.65
CA PRO A 70 -13.08 5.17 -13.69
C PRO A 70 -11.69 4.76 -13.17
N ALA A 71 -10.89 4.10 -14.01
CA ALA A 71 -9.57 3.60 -13.65
C ALA A 71 -8.69 4.62 -12.91
N GLU A 72 -8.68 5.88 -13.35
CA GLU A 72 -7.92 6.96 -12.70
C GLU A 72 -8.35 7.24 -11.25
N GLN A 73 -9.64 7.16 -10.96
CA GLN A 73 -10.13 7.33 -9.59
C GLN A 73 -9.79 6.09 -8.75
N PHE A 74 -9.87 4.91 -9.35
CA PHE A 74 -9.48 3.67 -8.69
C PHE A 74 -7.98 3.64 -8.34
N GLU A 75 -7.11 4.09 -9.27
CA GLU A 75 -5.67 4.26 -9.05
C GLU A 75 -5.39 5.14 -7.81
N GLN A 76 -6.10 6.26 -7.64
CA GLN A 76 -5.98 7.14 -6.47
C GLN A 76 -6.42 6.45 -5.17
N VAL A 77 -7.51 5.68 -5.20
CA VAL A 77 -7.98 4.90 -4.05
C VAL A 77 -6.93 3.88 -3.63
N VAL A 78 -6.33 3.15 -4.57
CA VAL A 78 -5.28 2.16 -4.31
C VAL A 78 -4.04 2.84 -3.71
N ALA A 79 -3.59 3.96 -4.29
CA ALA A 79 -2.45 4.70 -3.80
C ALA A 79 -2.64 5.19 -2.35
N GLN A 80 -3.80 5.79 -2.05
CA GLN A 80 -4.12 6.22 -0.69
C GLN A 80 -4.22 5.03 0.27
N GLN A 81 -4.80 3.92 -0.19
CA GLN A 81 -4.94 2.74 0.65
C GLN A 81 -3.58 2.18 1.09
N MET A 82 -2.60 2.14 0.18
CA MET A 82 -1.22 1.76 0.49
C MET A 82 -0.55 2.70 1.49
N VAL A 83 -0.75 4.02 1.35
CA VAL A 83 -0.24 5.00 2.32
C VAL A 83 -0.82 4.74 3.72
N ASP A 84 -2.13 4.51 3.80
CA ASP A 84 -2.82 4.24 5.06
C ASP A 84 -2.39 2.90 5.68
N ASP A 85 -2.18 1.87 4.85
CA ASP A 85 -1.67 0.57 5.27
C ASP A 85 -0.31 0.69 5.97
N PHE A 86 0.63 1.42 5.36
CA PHE A 86 1.95 1.62 5.95
C PHE A 86 1.91 2.48 7.21
N LEU A 87 1.04 3.47 7.27
CA LEU A 87 0.83 4.27 8.49
C LEU A 87 0.30 3.39 9.63
N GLU A 88 -0.67 2.52 9.35
CA GLU A 88 -1.25 1.62 10.34
C GLU A 88 -0.24 0.56 10.80
N LEU A 89 0.32 -0.24 9.88
CA LEU A 89 1.19 -1.36 10.22
C LEU A 89 2.49 -0.94 10.92
N SER A 90 2.95 0.29 10.68
CA SER A 90 4.18 0.82 11.26
C SER A 90 3.96 1.70 12.49
N ASN A 91 2.70 1.88 12.93
CA ASN A 91 2.32 2.81 13.99
C ASN A 91 2.86 4.24 13.74
N GLY A 92 2.70 4.72 12.50
CA GLY A 92 3.13 6.05 12.06
C GLY A 92 4.63 6.21 11.77
N ARG A 93 5.45 5.15 11.88
CA ARG A 93 6.90 5.22 11.63
C ARG A 93 7.26 5.32 10.15
N ILE A 94 6.43 4.79 9.27
CA ILE A 94 6.58 4.80 7.82
C ILE A 94 5.42 5.57 7.24
N LYS A 95 5.71 6.67 6.55
CA LYS A 95 4.71 7.49 5.87
C LYS A 95 5.13 7.70 4.42
N TYR A 96 4.53 6.92 3.52
CA TYR A 96 4.71 7.12 2.09
C TYR A 96 4.12 8.48 1.64
N GLU A 97 4.76 9.09 0.65
CA GLU A 97 4.30 10.30 -0.03
C GLU A 97 4.21 10.01 -1.53
N VAL A 98 3.00 10.01 -2.08
CA VAL A 98 2.80 9.95 -3.54
C VAL A 98 3.12 11.34 -4.09
N VAL A 99 4.27 11.48 -4.74
CA VAL A 99 4.80 12.79 -5.18
C VAL A 99 4.31 13.18 -6.57
N ASP A 100 3.93 12.21 -7.38
CA ASP A 100 3.34 12.42 -8.70
C ASP A 100 2.58 11.17 -9.15
N HIS A 101 1.69 11.36 -10.11
CA HIS A 101 0.89 10.31 -10.72
C HIS A 101 0.89 10.48 -12.24
N ILE A 102 1.44 9.50 -12.96
CA ILE A 102 1.44 9.46 -14.42
C ILE A 102 0.61 8.30 -14.95
N ARG A 103 -0.01 8.49 -16.12
CA ARG A 103 -0.76 7.45 -16.82
C ARG A 103 -0.21 7.21 -18.23
N PHE A 104 -0.01 5.94 -18.58
CA PHE A 104 0.36 5.50 -19.92
C PHE A 104 -0.85 4.84 -20.59
N THR A 105 -1.30 5.43 -21.70
CA THR A 105 -2.53 5.02 -22.39
C THR A 105 -2.26 4.35 -23.74
N ASP A 106 -1.01 4.26 -24.17
CA ASP A 106 -0.63 3.53 -25.36
C ASP A 106 -0.43 2.04 -25.07
N PHE A 107 -0.61 1.20 -26.10
CA PHE A 107 -0.40 -0.23 -25.99
C PHE A 107 1.11 -0.53 -26.03
N PRO A 108 1.66 -1.23 -25.01
CA PRO A 108 3.06 -1.63 -25.03
C PRO A 108 3.37 -2.49 -26.25
N VAL A 109 4.52 -2.22 -26.89
CA VAL A 109 5.01 -3.00 -28.03
C VAL A 109 5.86 -4.16 -27.54
N TYR A 110 5.43 -5.37 -27.81
CA TYR A 110 6.15 -6.62 -27.52
C TYR A 110 7.07 -7.00 -28.70
N PRO A 111 7.98 -7.98 -28.51
CA PRO A 111 8.78 -8.52 -29.60
C PRO A 111 7.95 -8.91 -30.84
N ASN A 112 8.55 -8.77 -32.02
CA ASN A 112 7.90 -8.97 -33.33
C ASN A 112 6.75 -7.97 -33.61
N ASP A 113 6.84 -6.76 -33.04
CA ASP A 113 5.88 -5.66 -33.21
C ASP A 113 4.46 -6.01 -32.75
N PHE A 114 4.30 -7.04 -31.90
CA PHE A 114 3.00 -7.39 -31.33
C PHE A 114 2.53 -6.30 -30.37
N GLN A 115 1.28 -5.88 -30.51
CA GLN A 115 0.59 -5.01 -29.57
C GLN A 115 -0.79 -5.60 -29.31
N PHE A 116 -1.22 -5.54 -28.05
CA PHE A 116 -2.61 -5.79 -27.74
C PHE A 116 -3.51 -4.75 -28.40
N THR A 117 -4.77 -5.12 -28.61
CA THR A 117 -5.89 -4.23 -28.81
C THR A 117 -6.91 -4.54 -27.72
N LEU A 118 -7.99 -3.76 -27.61
CA LEU A 118 -9.08 -4.15 -26.72
C LEU A 118 -9.60 -5.54 -27.06
N ASP A 119 -9.78 -5.84 -28.35
CA ASP A 119 -10.33 -7.12 -28.80
C ASP A 119 -9.38 -8.30 -28.53
N SER A 120 -8.10 -8.17 -28.87
CA SER A 120 -7.14 -9.26 -28.65
C SER A 120 -6.88 -9.51 -27.16
N TYR A 121 -7.02 -8.49 -26.31
CA TYR A 121 -6.85 -8.59 -24.87
C TYR A 121 -7.97 -9.37 -24.16
N LYS A 122 -9.14 -9.60 -24.79
CA LYS A 122 -10.21 -10.46 -24.23
C LYS A 122 -9.70 -11.84 -23.82
N GLN A 123 -8.70 -12.35 -24.54
CA GLN A 123 -8.05 -13.62 -24.22
C GLN A 123 -7.40 -13.62 -22.83
N CYS A 124 -7.10 -12.46 -22.27
CA CYS A 124 -6.49 -12.28 -20.94
C CYS A 124 -7.47 -11.86 -19.86
N VAL A 125 -8.76 -11.78 -20.20
CA VAL A 125 -9.82 -11.45 -19.24
C VAL A 125 -10.49 -12.74 -18.81
N TRP A 126 -10.21 -13.14 -17.57
CA TRP A 126 -10.84 -14.30 -16.98
C TRP A 126 -12.37 -14.17 -16.96
N GLY A 127 -13.08 -15.25 -17.27
CA GLY A 127 -14.55 -15.29 -17.33
C GLY A 127 -15.15 -15.00 -18.70
N LEU A 128 -14.37 -14.49 -19.66
CA LEU A 128 -14.83 -14.35 -21.05
C LEU A 128 -14.69 -15.68 -21.83
N PRO A 129 -15.57 -15.95 -22.82
CA PRO A 129 -15.46 -17.12 -23.70
C PRO A 129 -14.11 -17.23 -24.42
N GLU A 130 -13.47 -16.10 -24.71
CA GLU A 130 -12.19 -16.00 -25.40
C GLU A 130 -10.99 -16.27 -24.49
N TYR A 131 -11.18 -16.39 -23.17
CA TYR A 131 -10.09 -16.50 -22.21
C TYR A 131 -9.15 -17.67 -22.55
N ASN A 132 -7.87 -17.35 -22.74
CA ASN A 132 -6.79 -18.26 -23.08
C ASN A 132 -5.58 -17.99 -22.17
N PRO A 133 -5.49 -18.68 -21.02
CA PRO A 133 -4.43 -18.44 -20.05
C PRO A 133 -3.03 -18.69 -20.64
N THR A 134 -2.88 -19.70 -21.51
CA THR A 134 -1.58 -20.02 -22.13
C THR A 134 -1.06 -18.87 -22.98
N PHE A 135 -1.93 -18.26 -23.80
CA PHE A 135 -1.56 -17.11 -24.63
C PHE A 135 -1.11 -15.92 -23.77
N CYS A 136 -1.84 -15.65 -22.68
CA CYS A 136 -1.57 -14.50 -21.81
C CYS A 136 -0.31 -14.68 -20.96
N GLU A 137 -0.08 -15.88 -20.45
CA GLU A 137 1.17 -16.26 -19.81
C GLU A 137 2.36 -16.10 -20.78
N GLN A 138 2.23 -16.57 -22.02
CA GLN A 138 3.29 -16.40 -23.02
C GLN A 138 3.52 -14.93 -23.41
N ALA A 139 2.47 -14.11 -23.46
CA ALA A 139 2.59 -12.69 -23.78
C ALA A 139 3.29 -11.94 -22.65
N LYS A 140 2.87 -12.11 -21.39
CA LYS A 140 3.45 -11.38 -20.23
C LYS A 140 4.95 -11.67 -20.06
N GLU A 141 5.37 -12.89 -20.38
CA GLU A 141 6.79 -13.32 -20.37
C GLU A 141 7.67 -12.53 -21.34
N GLN A 142 7.08 -11.95 -22.38
CA GLN A 142 7.78 -11.19 -23.42
C GLN A 142 7.76 -9.68 -23.19
N PHE A 143 7.20 -9.18 -22.08
CA PHE A 143 7.14 -7.75 -21.82
C PHE A 143 8.55 -7.13 -21.79
N PRO A 144 8.86 -6.11 -22.62
CA PRO A 144 10.22 -5.61 -22.77
C PRO A 144 10.55 -4.53 -21.74
N TYR A 145 10.65 -4.90 -20.46
CA TYR A 145 10.81 -3.98 -19.32
C TYR A 145 11.87 -2.87 -19.53
N ALA A 146 13.11 -3.22 -19.91
CA ALA A 146 14.18 -2.24 -20.07
C ALA A 146 13.87 -1.22 -21.19
N ALA A 147 13.39 -1.70 -22.34
CA ALA A 147 13.03 -0.84 -23.46
C ALA A 147 11.81 0.04 -23.12
N TYR A 148 10.80 -0.52 -22.46
CA TYR A 148 9.60 0.21 -22.03
C TYR A 148 9.95 1.33 -21.05
N VAL A 149 10.77 1.04 -20.03
CA VAL A 149 11.22 2.02 -19.02
C VAL A 149 12.00 3.16 -19.68
N GLN A 150 12.87 2.84 -20.64
CA GLN A 150 13.65 3.83 -21.38
C GLN A 150 12.77 4.67 -22.32
N GLU A 151 11.89 4.05 -23.10
CA GLU A 151 10.98 4.74 -24.03
C GLU A 151 10.07 5.72 -23.28
N LYS A 152 9.50 5.29 -22.15
CA LYS A 152 8.60 6.11 -21.32
C LYS A 152 9.32 7.11 -20.42
N GLN A 153 10.66 7.05 -20.37
CA GLN A 153 11.51 7.88 -19.52
C GLN A 153 11.11 7.80 -18.03
N ILE A 154 10.79 6.59 -17.56
CA ILE A 154 10.24 6.40 -16.20
C ILE A 154 11.25 6.83 -15.14
N CYS A 155 12.53 6.49 -15.32
CA CYS A 155 13.58 6.84 -14.35
C CYS A 155 13.81 8.35 -14.28
N GLU A 156 13.81 9.03 -15.42
CA GLU A 156 13.97 10.48 -15.52
C GLU A 156 12.79 11.22 -14.91
N ARG A 157 11.55 10.73 -15.12
CA ARG A 157 10.34 11.25 -14.48
C ARG A 157 10.37 11.06 -12.97
N ALA A 158 10.74 9.86 -12.51
CA ALA A 158 10.87 9.56 -11.09
C ALA A 158 11.90 10.47 -10.41
N GLU A 159 13.04 10.69 -11.06
CA GLU A 159 14.07 11.60 -10.56
C GLU A 159 13.61 13.06 -10.50
N ALA A 160 12.91 13.53 -11.54
CA ALA A 160 12.41 14.91 -11.61
C ALA A 160 11.47 15.27 -10.45
N VAL A 161 10.71 14.29 -9.94
CA VAL A 161 9.80 14.46 -8.80
C VAL A 161 10.41 13.99 -7.47
N GLY A 162 11.65 13.49 -7.51
CA GLY A 162 12.38 13.02 -6.35
C GLY A 162 11.80 11.76 -5.71
N ALA A 163 11.23 10.85 -6.51
CA ALA A 163 10.73 9.56 -6.05
C ALA A 163 11.87 8.62 -5.61
N ASP A 164 11.55 7.69 -4.72
CA ASP A 164 12.41 6.62 -4.22
C ASP A 164 11.94 5.23 -4.67
N GLU A 165 10.65 5.11 -4.99
CA GLU A 165 10.00 3.86 -5.38
C GLU A 165 8.95 4.13 -6.48
N LEU A 166 8.63 3.10 -7.27
CA LEU A 166 7.57 3.14 -8.27
C LEU A 166 6.41 2.25 -7.82
N TRP A 167 5.19 2.79 -7.83
CA TRP A 167 3.96 2.00 -7.68
C TRP A 167 3.25 1.93 -9.01
N ILE A 168 2.99 0.73 -9.50
CA ILE A 168 2.40 0.48 -10.81
C ILE A 168 1.06 -0.21 -10.62
N LEU A 169 0.06 0.22 -11.37
CA LEU A 169 -1.21 -0.48 -11.52
C LEU A 169 -1.47 -0.74 -13.00
N SER A 170 -1.61 -2.01 -13.40
CA SER A 170 -1.81 -2.40 -14.80
C SER A 170 -2.91 -3.45 -14.98
N PRO A 171 -3.40 -3.68 -16.21
CA PRO A 171 -4.23 -4.84 -16.49
C PRO A 171 -3.49 -6.15 -16.15
N PRO A 172 -4.19 -7.19 -15.67
CA PRO A 172 -3.63 -8.53 -15.51
C PRO A 172 -2.90 -9.02 -16.77
N PHE A 173 -1.86 -9.84 -16.60
CA PHE A 173 -1.07 -10.40 -17.71
C PHE A 173 -0.35 -9.39 -18.62
N LEU A 174 -0.42 -8.08 -18.38
CA LEU A 174 0.38 -7.12 -19.14
C LEU A 174 1.84 -7.17 -18.68
N LEU A 175 2.04 -7.09 -17.36
CA LEU A 175 3.32 -7.27 -16.69
C LEU A 175 3.41 -8.67 -16.07
N ARG A 176 4.60 -9.28 -16.12
CA ARG A 176 4.92 -10.59 -15.53
C ARG A 176 5.05 -10.54 -14.01
N TRP A 177 5.76 -9.55 -13.49
CA TRP A 177 6.27 -9.60 -12.12
C TRP A 177 5.42 -8.76 -11.17
N GLU A 178 5.22 -9.27 -9.95
CA GLU A 178 4.60 -8.55 -8.83
C GLU A 178 5.49 -7.42 -8.31
N ASN A 179 6.80 -7.63 -8.42
CA ASN A 179 7.82 -6.63 -8.15
C ASN A 179 8.94 -6.77 -9.16
N PHE A 180 9.62 -5.68 -9.49
CA PHE A 180 10.87 -5.76 -10.26
C PHE A 180 11.77 -4.59 -9.91
N MET A 181 13.04 -4.69 -10.31
CA MET A 181 13.99 -3.58 -10.18
C MET A 181 14.38 -3.03 -11.54
N VAL A 182 14.55 -1.72 -11.61
CA VAL A 182 15.19 -1.03 -12.72
C VAL A 182 16.33 -0.16 -12.18
N GLY A 183 17.44 -0.07 -12.88
CA GLY A 183 18.58 0.71 -12.42
C GLY A 183 19.77 0.72 -13.38
N PRO A 184 20.81 1.52 -13.10
CA PRO A 184 21.99 1.65 -13.97
C PRO A 184 22.80 0.35 -14.08
N THR A 185 22.66 -0.53 -13.10
CA THR A 185 23.34 -1.83 -12.99
C THR A 185 22.32 -2.92 -12.66
N PRO A 186 22.70 -4.21 -12.77
CA PRO A 186 21.89 -5.28 -12.21
C PRO A 186 21.65 -5.06 -10.71
N GLY A 187 20.39 -5.13 -10.30
CA GLY A 187 19.95 -5.15 -8.91
C GLY A 187 19.83 -6.58 -8.36
N PHE A 188 19.06 -6.72 -7.29
CA PHE A 188 18.82 -8.01 -6.62
C PHE A 188 17.37 -8.47 -6.80
N TYR A 189 17.08 -9.71 -6.38
CA TYR A 189 15.75 -10.30 -6.51
C TYR A 189 14.79 -9.71 -5.46
N VAL A 190 13.67 -9.15 -5.93
CA VAL A 190 12.63 -8.51 -5.07
C VAL A 190 11.26 -9.18 -5.21
N SER A 191 11.21 -10.48 -5.51
CA SER A 191 10.03 -11.16 -6.08
C SER A 191 9.79 -10.82 -7.56
N GLY A 192 10.90 -10.61 -8.28
CA GLY A 192 10.91 -10.58 -9.73
C GLY A 192 12.24 -10.12 -10.31
N GLY A 193 12.23 -9.89 -11.62
CA GLY A 193 13.44 -9.59 -12.38
C GLY A 193 14.08 -8.25 -12.03
N SER A 194 15.37 -8.13 -12.33
CA SER A 194 16.07 -6.84 -12.37
C SER A 194 16.45 -6.52 -13.81
N PHE A 195 16.15 -5.31 -14.25
CA PHE A 195 16.37 -4.86 -15.61
C PHE A 195 17.31 -3.66 -15.63
N GLN A 196 18.47 -3.82 -16.26
CA GLN A 196 19.44 -2.74 -16.39
C GLN A 196 18.93 -1.71 -17.41
N VAL A 197 18.86 -0.46 -16.99
CA VAL A 197 18.47 0.70 -17.80
C VAL A 197 19.47 1.81 -17.52
N ASN A 198 20.35 2.07 -18.49
CA ASN A 198 21.51 2.95 -18.30
C ASN A 198 21.14 4.42 -18.07
N THR A 199 19.90 4.83 -18.34
CA THR A 199 19.44 6.20 -18.08
C THR A 199 18.97 6.42 -16.65
N CYS A 200 18.84 5.36 -15.83
CA CYS A 200 18.49 5.48 -14.43
C CYS A 200 19.73 5.88 -13.60
N ASN A 201 19.62 6.91 -12.77
CA ASN A 201 20.73 7.34 -11.89
C ASN A 201 20.83 6.53 -10.58
N LYS A 202 19.79 5.77 -10.23
CA LYS A 202 19.74 4.87 -9.07
C LYS A 202 18.82 3.69 -9.37
N HIS A 203 18.81 2.69 -8.49
CA HIS A 203 17.84 1.61 -8.55
C HIS A 203 16.50 2.04 -7.98
N TYR A 204 15.43 1.72 -8.71
CA TYR A 204 14.06 1.81 -8.24
C TYR A 204 13.50 0.40 -8.11
N VAL A 205 12.87 0.10 -6.98
CA VAL A 205 11.95 -1.02 -6.90
C VAL A 205 10.62 -0.56 -7.44
N ALA A 206 10.05 -1.36 -8.35
CA ALA A 206 8.71 -1.18 -8.86
C ALA A 206 7.79 -2.23 -8.24
N LEU A 207 6.84 -1.77 -7.43
CA LEU A 207 5.75 -2.58 -6.90
C LEU A 207 4.61 -2.57 -7.90
N ASN A 208 4.25 -3.73 -8.44
CA ASN A 208 3.25 -3.87 -9.48
C ASN A 208 1.96 -4.52 -8.93
N GLY A 209 0.86 -3.78 -8.95
CA GLY A 209 -0.49 -4.28 -8.73
C GLY A 209 -1.26 -4.45 -10.04
N VAL A 210 -2.42 -5.11 -9.97
CA VAL A 210 -3.29 -5.27 -11.13
C VAL A 210 -4.71 -4.77 -10.88
N TYR A 211 -5.39 -4.32 -11.94
CA TYR A 211 -6.82 -4.02 -11.86
C TYR A 211 -7.61 -5.29 -11.50
N PRO A 212 -8.53 -5.21 -10.53
CA PRO A 212 -9.29 -6.37 -10.08
C PRO A 212 -10.36 -6.80 -11.09
N ASN A 213 -10.52 -8.11 -11.26
CA ASN A 213 -11.66 -8.69 -11.97
C ASN A 213 -12.85 -8.93 -11.00
N VAL A 214 -13.95 -9.54 -11.42
CA VAL A 214 -15.04 -10.01 -10.55
C VAL A 214 -15.00 -11.54 -10.50
N GLU A 215 -14.95 -12.11 -9.30
CA GLU A 215 -14.99 -13.57 -9.13
C GLU A 215 -16.45 -14.06 -8.95
N PRO A 216 -16.86 -15.21 -9.52
CA PRO A 216 -18.26 -15.61 -9.63
C PRO A 216 -18.86 -16.17 -8.34
N ASN A 217 -18.06 -16.30 -7.28
CA ASN A 217 -18.46 -16.90 -6.02
C ASN A 217 -18.52 -15.89 -4.87
N ASN A 218 -18.47 -14.58 -5.13
CA ASN A 218 -18.47 -13.53 -4.11
C ASN A 218 -17.45 -13.78 -2.98
N GLN A 219 -16.43 -14.58 -3.24
CA GLN A 219 -15.23 -14.57 -2.44
C GLN A 219 -14.53 -13.28 -2.80
N ALA A 220 -14.84 -12.23 -2.05
CA ALA A 220 -13.98 -11.06 -1.91
C ALA A 220 -12.61 -11.55 -1.42
N GLY A 221 -11.77 -12.06 -2.32
CA GLY A 221 -10.71 -12.98 -1.91
C GLY A 221 -9.42 -12.94 -2.70
N TYR A 222 -9.41 -12.37 -3.92
CA TYR A 222 -8.18 -11.94 -4.60
C TYR A 222 -8.23 -10.49 -5.10
N LEU A 223 -9.40 -9.86 -4.99
CA LEU A 223 -9.76 -8.67 -5.77
C LEU A 223 -9.43 -7.32 -5.13
N ASN A 224 -8.58 -7.29 -4.11
CA ASN A 224 -7.93 -6.05 -3.61
C ASN A 224 -6.75 -6.38 -2.67
N LEU A 225 -6.11 -7.53 -2.88
CA LEU A 225 -4.99 -7.99 -2.04
C LEU A 225 -3.62 -7.57 -2.60
N SER A 226 -3.57 -7.10 -3.85
CA SER A 226 -2.37 -7.27 -4.67
C SER A 226 -1.17 -6.43 -4.21
N MET A 227 -1.32 -5.14 -3.93
CA MET A 227 -0.10 -4.33 -3.74
C MET A 227 0.58 -4.56 -2.39
N LEU A 228 -0.18 -4.67 -1.30
CA LEU A 228 0.42 -4.92 0.02
C LEU A 228 0.97 -6.35 0.11
N HIS A 229 0.27 -7.34 -0.46
CA HIS A 229 0.75 -8.72 -0.56
C HIS A 229 2.01 -8.82 -1.43
N ASN A 230 2.04 -8.13 -2.58
CA ASN A 230 3.24 -8.05 -3.42
C ASN A 230 4.38 -7.37 -2.68
N PHE A 231 4.11 -6.36 -1.86
CA PHE A 231 5.14 -5.80 -1.01
C PHE A 231 5.66 -6.83 0.01
N ALA A 232 4.80 -7.64 0.61
CA ALA A 232 5.21 -8.72 1.51
C ALA A 232 6.06 -9.79 0.81
N HIS A 233 5.79 -10.11 -0.47
CA HIS A 233 6.71 -10.89 -1.29
C HIS A 233 8.08 -10.22 -1.46
N ARG A 234 8.13 -8.90 -1.67
CA ARG A 234 9.40 -8.14 -1.69
C ARG A 234 10.13 -8.24 -0.36
N VAL A 235 9.42 -8.22 0.77
CA VAL A 235 9.99 -8.41 2.11
C VAL A 235 10.65 -9.78 2.22
N GLU A 236 9.92 -10.84 1.84
CA GLU A 236 10.49 -12.19 1.79
C GLU A 236 11.74 -12.22 0.90
N ALA A 237 11.64 -11.70 -0.32
CA ALA A 237 12.77 -11.75 -1.25
C ALA A 237 14.01 -11.00 -0.76
N THR A 238 13.83 -9.76 -0.32
CA THR A 238 14.93 -8.87 0.08
C THR A 238 15.63 -9.36 1.34
N LEU A 239 14.86 -9.76 2.37
CA LEU A 239 15.44 -10.21 3.63
C LEU A 239 15.95 -11.65 3.51
N LEU A 240 15.09 -12.55 3.05
CA LEU A 240 15.30 -13.99 3.15
C LEU A 240 16.25 -14.51 2.08
N TYR A 241 16.09 -14.06 0.82
CA TYR A 241 16.89 -14.57 -0.30
C TYR A 241 18.11 -13.73 -0.64
N THR A 242 18.06 -12.42 -0.36
CA THR A 242 19.14 -11.48 -0.70
C THR A 242 20.05 -11.27 0.50
N LEU A 243 19.60 -10.55 1.53
CA LEU A 243 20.47 -10.17 2.65
C LEU A 243 20.93 -11.34 3.49
N MET A 244 19.99 -12.17 3.96
CA MET A 244 20.30 -13.16 4.97
C MET A 244 20.90 -14.43 4.41
N ASN A 245 20.78 -14.71 3.11
CA ASN A 245 21.52 -15.80 2.48
C ASN A 245 23.03 -15.64 2.63
N ASN A 246 23.50 -14.39 2.69
CA ASN A 246 24.89 -14.06 2.91
C ASN A 246 25.33 -14.20 4.38
N TRP A 247 24.42 -14.42 5.35
CA TRP A 247 24.78 -14.61 6.76
C TRP A 247 25.32 -16.03 7.01
N THR A 248 26.16 -16.19 8.03
CA THR A 248 26.56 -17.53 8.50
C THR A 248 25.34 -18.35 8.95
N GLU A 249 25.45 -19.69 8.93
CA GLU A 249 24.40 -20.56 9.44
C GLU A 249 24.11 -20.36 10.93
N ALA A 250 25.13 -19.94 11.71
CA ALA A 250 24.96 -19.57 13.10
C ALA A 250 24.04 -18.34 13.23
N ASP A 251 24.31 -17.27 12.49
CA ASP A 251 23.49 -16.05 12.51
C ASP A 251 22.09 -16.29 11.95
N LYS A 252 21.94 -17.06 10.87
CA LYS A 252 20.61 -17.48 10.36
C LYS A 252 19.81 -18.24 11.41
N THR A 253 20.45 -19.15 12.14
CA THR A 253 19.79 -19.94 13.19
C THR A 253 19.41 -19.09 14.39
N ASN A 254 20.27 -18.15 14.78
CA ASN A 254 20.03 -17.25 15.90
C ASN A 254 18.93 -16.23 15.60
N TYR A 255 18.87 -15.72 14.37
CA TYR A 255 18.08 -14.54 14.04
C TYR A 255 16.89 -14.78 13.10
N LEU A 256 17.06 -15.61 12.07
CA LEU A 256 16.10 -15.75 10.96
C LEU A 256 15.18 -16.97 11.10
N LYS A 257 15.77 -18.17 11.30
CA LYS A 257 15.03 -19.45 11.34
C LYS A 257 14.01 -19.51 12.49
N ARG A 258 14.12 -18.61 13.48
CA ARG A 258 13.14 -18.44 14.57
C ARG A 258 11.83 -17.80 14.12
N PHE A 259 11.85 -17.10 12.99
CA PHE A 259 10.73 -16.30 12.49
C PHE A 259 10.12 -16.93 11.24
N VAL A 260 10.94 -17.21 10.22
CA VAL A 260 10.53 -17.89 8.98
C VAL A 260 11.42 -19.10 8.74
N PRO A 261 10.88 -20.33 8.73
CA PRO A 261 11.59 -21.46 8.19
C PRO A 261 11.59 -21.38 6.64
N LEU A 262 12.76 -21.18 6.04
CA LEU A 262 12.96 -21.11 4.58
C LEU A 262 13.47 -22.44 4.00
N PRO A 263 13.15 -22.80 2.73
CA PRO A 263 11.94 -22.50 1.96
C PRO A 263 10.98 -23.69 2.04
N TYR A 264 9.77 -23.47 2.54
CA TYR A 264 8.79 -24.54 2.70
C TYR A 264 7.97 -24.76 1.43
N PRO A 265 7.98 -26.00 0.92
CA PRO A 265 6.71 -26.66 0.68
C PRO A 265 6.61 -27.93 1.55
N VAL A 266 5.37 -28.24 1.96
CA VAL A 266 4.82 -29.51 2.47
C VAL A 266 4.86 -29.96 3.94
N THR A 267 5.72 -29.50 4.85
CA THR A 267 5.69 -30.02 6.26
C THR A 267 5.82 -29.00 7.38
N LEU A 268 4.73 -28.35 7.80
CA LEU A 268 4.73 -27.34 8.88
C LEU A 268 5.70 -27.66 10.05
N PRO A 269 6.51 -26.70 10.51
CA PRO A 269 7.45 -26.91 11.60
C PRO A 269 6.73 -27.44 12.84
N SER A 270 7.36 -28.39 13.55
CA SER A 270 6.86 -28.85 14.85
C SER A 270 7.09 -27.84 15.97
N THR A 271 7.96 -26.85 15.74
CA THR A 271 8.25 -25.75 16.66
C THR A 271 7.45 -24.51 16.30
N PRO A 272 6.97 -23.71 17.28
CA PRO A 272 6.31 -22.44 17.02
C PRO A 272 7.12 -21.51 16.13
N TYR A 273 6.45 -20.78 15.24
CA TYR A 273 7.02 -19.82 14.30
C TYR A 273 6.05 -18.64 14.10
N CYS A 274 6.50 -17.54 13.48
CA CYS A 274 5.60 -16.42 13.19
C CYS A 274 4.82 -16.64 11.89
N GLY A 275 5.51 -17.10 10.85
CA GLY A 275 4.93 -17.31 9.53
C GLY A 275 5.61 -16.47 8.48
N ASN A 276 4.99 -16.42 7.31
CA ASN A 276 5.49 -15.65 6.16
C ASN A 276 4.32 -15.08 5.35
N ASN A 277 4.59 -14.46 4.20
CA ASN A 277 3.56 -13.82 3.37
C ASN A 277 2.38 -14.77 3.07
N HIS A 278 2.67 -16.04 2.80
CA HIS A 278 1.69 -17.05 2.38
C HIS A 278 1.13 -17.92 3.49
N PHE A 279 1.87 -18.03 4.60
CA PHE A 279 1.70 -19.08 5.59
C PHE A 279 1.68 -18.46 6.99
N PRO A 280 0.48 -18.09 7.50
CA PRO A 280 0.30 -17.79 8.91
C PRO A 280 0.79 -18.92 9.83
N HIS A 281 1.08 -18.62 11.09
CA HIS A 281 1.56 -19.63 12.06
C HIS A 281 0.57 -20.77 12.32
N ASN A 282 -0.71 -20.54 12.06
CA ASN A 282 -1.79 -21.53 12.25
C ASN A 282 -2.27 -22.17 10.94
N THR A 283 -1.55 -21.94 9.85
CA THR A 283 -1.92 -22.38 8.49
C THR A 283 -1.91 -23.90 8.35
N SER A 284 -2.76 -24.44 7.47
CA SER A 284 -2.76 -25.86 7.08
C SER A 284 -2.37 -26.09 5.60
N SER A 285 -2.50 -25.05 4.79
CA SER A 285 -2.11 -24.98 3.37
C SER A 285 -1.54 -23.60 3.05
N GLY A 286 -1.17 -23.32 1.80
CA GLY A 286 -0.84 -21.96 1.38
C GLY A 286 -2.08 -21.07 1.39
N TYR A 287 -1.90 -19.78 1.68
CA TYR A 287 -2.94 -18.74 1.65
C TYR A 287 -4.09 -18.93 2.65
N ASP A 288 -3.87 -19.67 3.75
CA ASP A 288 -4.89 -20.02 4.76
C ASP A 288 -5.13 -18.88 5.79
N TYR A 289 -5.35 -17.65 5.32
CA TYR A 289 -5.48 -16.45 6.17
C TYR A 289 -6.74 -16.43 7.04
N TYR A 290 -7.69 -17.31 6.75
CA TYR A 290 -9.01 -17.37 7.39
C TYR A 290 -9.08 -18.45 8.47
N ASN A 291 -7.96 -19.12 8.76
CA ASN A 291 -7.93 -20.25 9.68
C ASN A 291 -8.23 -19.79 11.12
N THR A 292 -9.31 -20.33 11.70
CA THR A 292 -9.74 -20.03 13.07
C THR A 292 -9.12 -20.93 14.13
N THR A 293 -8.25 -21.87 13.75
CA THR A 293 -7.54 -22.74 14.68
C THR A 293 -6.52 -21.93 15.45
N ASN A 294 -6.54 -22.01 16.79
CA ASN A 294 -5.52 -21.39 17.61
C ASN A 294 -4.21 -22.18 17.49
N ALA A 295 -3.12 -21.46 17.24
CA ALA A 295 -1.78 -22.02 17.28
C ALA A 295 -0.83 -21.08 18.02
N VAL A 296 0.29 -21.65 18.50
CA VAL A 296 1.34 -20.89 19.17
C VAL A 296 2.17 -20.15 18.12
N SER A 297 2.34 -18.85 18.30
CA SER A 297 3.13 -17.97 17.43
C SER A 297 4.31 -17.36 18.17
N THR A 298 5.40 -17.12 17.45
CA THR A 298 6.59 -16.38 17.94
C THR A 298 6.65 -14.93 17.45
N CYS A 299 5.63 -14.43 16.72
CA CYS A 299 5.69 -13.09 16.09
C CYS A 299 6.05 -11.97 17.07
N ALA A 300 5.48 -11.99 18.28
CA ALA A 300 5.72 -10.96 19.30
C ALA A 300 7.19 -10.85 19.74
N ASP A 301 7.98 -11.92 19.62
CA ASP A 301 9.39 -11.91 20.03
C ASP A 301 10.26 -11.11 19.08
N PHE A 302 9.78 -10.84 17.86
CA PHE A 302 10.57 -10.20 16.84
C PHE A 302 10.92 -8.73 17.15
N ALA A 303 10.04 -8.07 17.93
CA ALA A 303 10.31 -6.74 18.48
C ALA A 303 11.59 -6.70 19.34
N ASN A 304 12.05 -7.85 19.86
CA ASN A 304 13.22 -7.96 20.71
C ASN A 304 14.54 -8.19 19.94
N PHE A 305 14.53 -8.22 18.60
CA PHE A 305 15.75 -8.41 17.80
C PHE A 305 16.87 -7.43 18.23
N PRO A 306 18.13 -7.91 18.42
CA PRO A 306 18.61 -9.28 18.24
C PRO A 306 18.50 -10.18 19.49
N ASN A 307 18.03 -9.64 20.62
CA ASN A 307 18.01 -10.30 21.91
C ASN A 307 16.62 -10.91 22.20
N TYR A 308 16.24 -11.90 21.41
CA TYR A 308 14.98 -12.62 21.57
C TYR A 308 14.82 -13.21 22.97
N THR A 309 13.62 -13.08 23.55
CA THR A 309 13.31 -13.55 24.90
C THR A 309 12.64 -14.92 24.91
N GLY A 310 12.22 -15.42 23.73
CA GLY A 310 11.43 -16.63 23.59
C GLY A 310 9.95 -16.42 23.92
N VAL A 311 9.43 -15.18 23.82
CA VAL A 311 8.01 -14.92 24.08
C VAL A 311 7.15 -15.60 23.01
N THR A 312 6.05 -16.20 23.44
CA THR A 312 5.06 -16.81 22.56
C THR A 312 3.66 -16.37 22.94
N GLU A 313 2.78 -16.35 21.95
CA GLU A 313 1.36 -16.07 22.12
C GLU A 313 0.53 -17.15 21.42
N THR A 314 -0.69 -17.40 21.89
CA THR A 314 -1.62 -18.33 21.24
C THR A 314 -2.81 -17.56 20.70
N PHE A 315 -2.97 -17.58 19.38
CA PHE A 315 -4.06 -16.88 18.69
C PHE A 315 -4.35 -17.51 17.32
N ASN A 316 -5.39 -17.01 16.65
CA ASN A 316 -5.86 -17.41 15.33
C ASN A 316 -6.13 -16.18 14.45
N CYS A 317 -6.81 -16.37 13.32
CA CYS A 317 -7.04 -15.30 12.36
C CYS A 317 -7.80 -14.08 12.86
N THR A 318 -8.56 -14.19 13.96
CA THR A 318 -9.28 -13.05 14.53
C THR A 318 -8.34 -11.92 14.93
N ARG A 319 -7.07 -12.22 15.21
CA ARG A 319 -6.03 -11.24 15.52
C ARG A 319 -5.72 -10.28 14.38
N TRP A 320 -5.95 -10.71 13.13
CA TRP A 320 -5.76 -9.89 11.92
C TRP A 320 -7.06 -9.72 11.12
N GLY A 321 -8.21 -9.95 11.75
CA GLY A 321 -9.52 -9.82 11.12
C GLY A 321 -9.83 -10.89 10.07
N CYS A 322 -9.07 -11.98 10.02
CA CYS A 322 -9.26 -13.09 9.08
C CYS A 322 -9.32 -12.63 7.62
N THR A 323 -8.39 -11.77 7.22
CA THR A 323 -8.22 -11.34 5.83
C THR A 323 -6.76 -11.44 5.44
N ASP A 324 -6.45 -11.63 4.17
CA ASP A 324 -5.07 -11.60 3.68
C ASP A 324 -4.42 -10.23 3.96
N ARG A 325 -5.05 -9.11 3.56
CA ARG A 325 -4.53 -7.76 3.85
C ARG A 325 -4.27 -7.53 5.35
N GLY A 326 -5.16 -8.03 6.20
CA GLY A 326 -4.97 -8.00 7.65
C GLY A 326 -3.76 -8.80 8.09
N TRP A 327 -3.56 -10.01 7.54
CA TRP A 327 -2.37 -10.82 7.79
C TRP A 327 -1.09 -10.10 7.35
N GLN A 328 -1.07 -9.51 6.16
CA GLN A 328 0.10 -8.79 5.66
C GLN A 328 0.50 -7.63 6.57
N LYS A 329 -0.47 -6.82 7.02
CA LYS A 329 -0.23 -5.78 8.03
C LYS A 329 0.29 -6.37 9.33
N PHE A 330 -0.38 -7.42 9.85
CA PHE A 330 0.00 -8.05 11.11
C PHE A 330 1.43 -8.58 11.05
N TRP A 331 1.77 -9.40 10.06
CA TRP A 331 3.08 -9.98 9.90
C TRP A 331 4.16 -8.90 9.73
N MET A 332 3.96 -7.93 8.83
CA MET A 332 4.93 -6.86 8.61
C MET A 332 5.07 -5.91 9.81
N SER A 333 4.03 -5.71 10.62
CA SER A 333 4.12 -4.89 11.85
C SER A 333 5.10 -5.47 12.88
N HIS A 334 5.42 -6.77 12.80
CA HIS A 334 6.38 -7.40 13.69
C HIS A 334 7.83 -7.27 13.20
N ILE A 335 8.07 -6.82 11.96
CA ILE A 335 9.43 -6.65 11.41
C ILE A 335 10.26 -5.75 12.34
N PRO A 336 11.54 -6.10 12.63
CA PRO A 336 12.36 -5.38 13.58
C PRO A 336 12.59 -3.96 13.11
N HIS A 337 12.39 -3.03 14.04
CA HIS A 337 12.43 -1.61 13.78
C HIS A 337 13.10 -0.84 14.93
N SER A 338 13.86 -1.54 15.79
CA SER A 338 14.57 -0.91 16.91
C SER A 338 15.81 -0.14 16.41
N GLU A 339 16.19 0.90 17.15
CA GLU A 339 17.37 1.69 16.79
C GLU A 339 18.69 0.96 17.09
N GLY A 340 19.75 1.36 16.38
CA GLY A 340 21.10 0.85 16.57
C GLY A 340 21.49 -0.26 15.59
N THR A 341 22.57 -0.95 15.92
CA THR A 341 23.18 -1.99 15.08
C THR A 341 23.48 -3.25 15.88
N VAL A 342 23.59 -4.37 15.18
CA VAL A 342 24.13 -5.64 15.68
C VAL A 342 25.25 -6.08 14.74
N LEU A 343 26.29 -6.75 15.26
CA LEU A 343 27.32 -7.33 14.41
C LEU A 343 26.80 -8.62 13.79
N ILE A 344 26.90 -8.72 12.46
CA ILE A 344 26.58 -9.93 11.69
C ILE A 344 27.85 -10.38 10.97
N THR A 345 28.03 -11.69 10.85
CA THR A 345 29.13 -12.27 10.08
C THR A 345 28.58 -12.88 8.79
N ASP A 346 29.19 -12.53 7.66
CA ASP A 346 28.85 -13.14 6.37
C ASP A 346 29.51 -14.51 6.15
N ILE A 347 29.12 -15.19 5.07
CA ILE A 347 29.71 -16.46 4.64
C ILE A 347 31.20 -16.39 4.30
N ASN A 348 31.74 -15.18 4.07
CA ASN A 348 33.16 -14.94 3.83
C ASN A 348 33.92 -14.59 5.13
N ASN A 349 33.27 -14.73 6.28
CA ASN A 349 33.81 -14.45 7.61
C ASN A 349 34.17 -12.97 7.82
N HIS A 350 33.50 -12.05 7.12
CA HIS A 350 33.56 -10.62 7.41
C HIS A 350 32.47 -10.25 8.42
N THR A 351 32.86 -9.55 9.48
CA THR A 351 31.92 -9.04 10.49
C THR A 351 31.64 -7.56 10.27
N TYR A 352 30.37 -7.17 10.27
CA TYR A 352 29.96 -5.80 9.99
C TYR A 352 28.73 -5.36 10.81
N PRO A 353 28.50 -4.04 10.99
CA PRO A 353 27.32 -3.52 11.68
C PRO A 353 26.07 -3.58 10.79
N PHE A 354 25.14 -4.46 11.12
CA PHE A 354 23.80 -4.56 10.51
C PHE A 354 22.79 -3.70 11.28
N LYS A 355 21.93 -2.94 10.58
CA LYS A 355 20.91 -2.10 11.22
C LYS A 355 19.81 -2.96 11.84
N LYS A 356 19.44 -2.63 13.07
CA LYS A 356 18.33 -3.32 13.76
C LYS A 356 16.96 -2.94 13.22
N ASP A 357 16.83 -1.77 12.59
CA ASP A 357 15.65 -1.40 11.83
C ASP A 357 15.74 -1.94 10.40
N TRP A 358 15.01 -3.02 10.13
CA TRP A 358 15.09 -3.73 8.86
C TRP A 358 14.39 -2.97 7.74
N TRP A 359 13.47 -2.04 8.06
CA TRP A 359 12.88 -1.11 7.10
C TRP A 359 13.93 -0.22 6.43
N TYR A 360 15.09 -0.05 7.08
CA TYR A 360 16.26 0.59 6.47
C TYR A 360 16.63 -0.05 5.13
N TYR A 361 16.54 -1.38 5.01
CA TYR A 361 16.89 -2.12 3.80
C TYR A 361 15.67 -2.32 2.88
N LEU A 362 14.53 -2.64 3.47
CA LEU A 362 13.31 -2.96 2.73
C LEU A 362 12.82 -1.78 1.88
N LEU A 363 12.93 -0.55 2.38
CA LEU A 363 12.37 0.64 1.71
C LEU A 363 13.32 1.26 0.68
N TYR A 364 14.63 0.98 0.74
CA TYR A 364 15.62 1.67 -0.12
C TYR A 364 16.64 0.67 -0.68
N PRO A 365 16.55 0.31 -1.98
CA PRO A 365 17.35 -0.76 -2.57
C PRO A 365 18.87 -0.52 -2.50
N GLU A 366 19.31 0.73 -2.59
CA GLU A 366 20.74 1.09 -2.51
C GLU A 366 21.38 0.67 -1.17
N ARG A 367 20.59 0.68 -0.09
CA ARG A 367 21.07 0.26 1.25
C ARG A 367 21.24 -1.26 1.33
N THR A 368 20.49 -2.01 0.54
CA THR A 368 20.62 -3.46 0.40
C THR A 368 21.85 -3.81 -0.45
N LEU A 369 22.00 -3.18 -1.62
CA LEU A 369 23.12 -3.42 -2.54
C LEU A 369 24.49 -3.14 -1.89
N THR A 370 24.60 -2.01 -1.18
CA THR A 370 25.83 -1.69 -0.42
C THR A 370 26.14 -2.73 0.65
N SER A 371 25.12 -3.29 1.31
CA SER A 371 25.28 -4.33 2.31
C SER A 371 25.68 -5.69 1.73
N GLU A 372 25.21 -6.06 0.54
CA GLU A 372 25.62 -7.30 -0.14
C GLU A 372 27.12 -7.30 -0.51
N THR A 373 27.65 -6.13 -0.88
CA THR A 373 29.08 -5.97 -1.23
C THR A 373 30.01 -5.89 -0.01
N GLY A 374 29.48 -5.87 1.22
CA GLY A 374 30.26 -5.67 2.45
C GLY A 374 30.80 -4.25 2.61
N ILE A 375 30.37 -3.29 1.79
CA ILE A 375 30.83 -1.90 1.81
C ILE A 375 29.81 -1.06 2.61
N PHE A 376 30.06 -0.91 3.91
CA PHE A 376 29.30 0.00 4.77
C PHE A 376 29.79 1.43 4.57
N VAL A 377 29.35 2.10 3.51
CA VAL A 377 29.43 3.55 3.43
C VAL A 377 28.36 4.15 4.35
N SER A 378 28.80 4.87 5.38
CA SER A 378 27.93 5.75 6.17
C SER A 378 27.19 6.68 5.19
N PRO A 379 25.87 6.89 5.31
CA PRO A 379 25.16 7.75 4.37
C PRO A 379 25.79 9.14 4.39
N THR A 380 26.34 9.55 3.26
CA THR A 380 26.73 10.95 3.03
C THR A 380 25.46 11.79 3.22
N PRO A 381 25.46 12.84 4.06
CA PRO A 381 24.29 13.68 4.21
C PRO A 381 23.85 14.16 2.83
N ARG A 382 22.56 14.00 2.54
CA ARG A 382 21.91 14.54 1.34
C ARG A 382 22.32 16.01 1.23
N PRO A 383 22.89 16.48 0.10
CA PRO A 383 23.18 17.90 -0.04
C PRO A 383 21.90 18.68 0.22
N THR A 384 21.97 19.61 1.17
CA THR A 384 20.90 20.58 1.41
C THR A 384 20.63 21.25 0.07
N ALA A 385 19.40 21.18 -0.42
CA ALA A 385 19.03 21.80 -1.69
C ALA A 385 19.47 23.27 -1.67
N THR A 386 20.40 23.62 -2.54
CA THR A 386 20.77 25.01 -2.79
C THR A 386 19.51 25.72 -3.29
N PRO A 387 19.10 26.85 -2.70
CA PRO A 387 17.96 27.60 -3.21
C PRO A 387 18.22 27.96 -4.68
N ILE A 388 17.36 27.46 -5.56
CA ILE A 388 17.34 27.84 -6.97
C ILE A 388 17.00 29.34 -7.00
N PRO A 389 17.79 30.18 -7.71
CA PRO A 389 17.44 31.59 -7.84
C PRO A 389 16.07 31.72 -8.51
N THR A 390 15.18 32.43 -7.83
CA THR A 390 13.84 32.75 -8.30
C THR A 390 13.92 33.37 -9.69
N ALA A 391 13.35 32.71 -10.69
CA ALA A 391 13.24 33.27 -12.04
C ALA A 391 12.36 34.53 -11.98
N THR A 392 12.90 35.62 -12.53
CA THR A 392 12.19 36.89 -12.71
C THR A 392 10.93 36.66 -13.55
N PRO A 393 9.74 37.16 -13.13
CA PRO A 393 8.51 36.91 -13.86
C PRO A 393 8.54 37.61 -15.23
N ILE A 394 8.28 36.82 -16.29
CA ILE A 394 7.93 37.33 -17.62
C ILE A 394 6.46 37.79 -17.56
N PRO A 395 6.10 38.98 -18.08
CA PRO A 395 4.71 39.42 -18.10
C PRO A 395 3.88 38.57 -19.07
N THR A 396 2.89 37.87 -18.52
CA THR A 396 1.87 37.11 -19.27
C THR A 396 0.84 38.06 -19.90
N PRO A 397 0.42 37.85 -21.16
CA PRO A 397 -0.63 38.66 -21.78
C PRO A 397 -1.99 38.42 -21.13
N THR A 398 -2.75 39.51 -20.96
CA THR A 398 -4.08 39.57 -20.36
C THR A 398 -5.09 38.74 -21.17
N THR A 399 -5.71 37.73 -20.54
CA THR A 399 -6.88 37.04 -21.09
C THR A 399 -8.18 37.57 -20.48
N THR A 400 -9.16 37.77 -21.35
CA THR A 400 -10.52 38.22 -21.07
C THR A 400 -11.28 37.20 -20.20
N PRO A 401 -12.11 37.61 -19.23
CA PRO A 401 -12.80 36.68 -18.34
C PRO A 401 -13.93 35.92 -19.03
N THR A 402 -13.91 34.59 -18.90
CA THR A 402 -15.02 33.68 -19.22
C THR A 402 -15.84 33.45 -17.95
N PRO A 403 -17.19 33.39 -18.01
CA PRO A 403 -18.04 33.28 -16.82
C PRO A 403 -17.77 32.00 -16.01
N SER A 404 -17.77 32.18 -14.69
CA SER A 404 -17.56 31.13 -13.68
C SER A 404 -18.71 30.12 -13.70
N PRO A 405 -18.44 28.80 -13.70
CA PRO A 405 -19.48 27.79 -13.54
C PRO A 405 -20.09 27.85 -12.14
N SER A 406 -21.41 27.64 -12.08
CA SER A 406 -22.17 27.54 -10.83
C SER A 406 -21.59 26.44 -9.93
N PRO A 407 -21.54 26.63 -8.59
CA PRO A 407 -21.00 25.63 -7.68
C PRO A 407 -21.79 24.32 -7.78
N SER A 408 -21.07 23.20 -7.91
CA SER A 408 -21.64 21.86 -7.84
C SER A 408 -22.21 21.59 -6.44
N PRO A 409 -23.35 20.88 -6.32
CA PRO A 409 -23.93 20.53 -5.04
C PRO A 409 -22.95 19.73 -4.17
N ASN A 410 -22.85 20.07 -2.89
CA ASN A 410 -21.96 19.40 -1.95
C ASN A 410 -22.44 17.94 -1.73
N PRO A 411 -21.61 16.93 -2.04
CA PRO A 411 -22.06 15.54 -2.09
C PRO A 411 -22.45 14.93 -0.74
N ALA A 412 -22.11 15.56 0.39
CA ALA A 412 -22.41 15.09 1.75
C ALA A 412 -23.25 16.08 2.59
N ASP A 413 -23.99 16.98 1.93
CA ASP A 413 -24.97 17.87 2.56
C ASP A 413 -26.34 17.19 2.60
N ALA A 414 -26.65 16.53 3.72
CA ALA A 414 -27.90 15.80 3.90
C ALA A 414 -29.07 16.73 4.23
N ASN A 415 -28.82 17.84 4.92
CA ASN A 415 -29.87 18.75 5.37
C ASN A 415 -30.17 19.88 4.36
N GLY A 416 -29.36 20.03 3.31
CA GLY A 416 -29.51 21.01 2.24
C GLY A 416 -29.08 22.42 2.62
N ASP A 417 -28.23 22.57 3.64
CA ASP A 417 -27.79 23.89 4.14
C ASP A 417 -26.55 24.45 3.40
N ASN A 418 -26.08 23.75 2.36
CA ASN A 418 -24.88 24.00 1.57
C ASN A 418 -23.55 23.85 2.34
N THR A 419 -23.57 23.27 3.53
CA THR A 419 -22.38 22.93 4.29
C THR A 419 -22.40 21.43 4.62
N THR A 420 -21.23 20.83 4.82
CA THR A 420 -21.15 19.47 5.38
C THR A 420 -20.60 19.59 6.77
N ASN A 421 -21.43 19.34 7.77
CA ASN A 421 -21.06 19.52 9.17
C ASN A 421 -21.66 18.40 10.03
N VAL A 422 -21.60 18.58 11.35
CA VAL A 422 -22.09 17.57 12.31
C VAL A 422 -23.59 17.28 12.15
N ALA A 423 -24.39 18.22 11.65
CA ALA A 423 -25.81 18.02 11.37
C ALA A 423 -26.03 16.93 10.31
N ASP A 424 -25.22 16.90 9.25
CA ASP A 424 -25.28 15.87 8.21
C ASP A 424 -24.82 14.51 8.73
N LEU A 425 -23.79 14.50 9.59
CA LEU A 425 -23.35 13.28 10.28
C LEU A 425 -24.45 12.71 11.16
N LEU A 426 -25.21 13.54 11.86
CA LEU A 426 -26.32 13.09 12.70
C LEU A 426 -27.43 12.45 11.86
N ILE A 427 -27.68 12.94 10.64
CA ILE A 427 -28.63 12.33 9.71
C ILE A 427 -28.14 10.95 9.27
N LEU A 428 -26.86 10.82 8.91
CA LEU A 428 -26.23 9.55 8.57
C LEU A 428 -26.30 8.55 9.72
N LEU A 429 -25.88 8.95 10.92
CA LEU A 429 -25.86 8.07 12.10
C LEU A 429 -27.26 7.62 12.52
N ASN A 430 -28.27 8.48 12.39
CA ASN A 430 -29.66 8.12 12.68
C ASN A 430 -30.25 7.14 11.67
N ASN A 431 -29.71 7.09 10.45
CA ASN A 431 -30.14 6.16 9.41
C ASN A 431 -29.14 5.02 9.20
N PHE A 432 -28.18 4.81 10.10
CA PHE A 432 -27.16 3.78 9.91
C PHE A 432 -27.78 2.38 9.74
N LEU A 433 -27.35 1.66 8.69
CA LEU A 433 -27.87 0.38 8.19
C LEU A 433 -29.26 0.42 7.55
N VAL A 434 -29.88 1.59 7.38
CA VAL A 434 -31.15 1.75 6.66
C VAL A 434 -30.89 1.64 5.15
N SER A 435 -31.71 0.86 4.45
CA SER A 435 -31.72 0.81 2.99
C SER A 435 -32.49 1.99 2.42
N THR A 436 -31.81 2.82 1.63
CA THR A 436 -32.35 4.00 0.95
C THR A 436 -31.40 4.42 -0.18
N ASN A 437 -31.87 5.22 -1.14
CA ASN A 437 -31.06 5.81 -2.22
C ASN A 437 -31.07 7.36 -2.12
N SER A 438 -31.11 7.88 -0.89
CA SER A 438 -31.38 9.29 -0.62
C SER A 438 -30.27 9.92 0.20
N LYS A 439 -29.57 10.90 -0.39
CA LYS A 439 -28.57 11.72 0.32
C LYS A 439 -29.16 12.45 1.53
N GLN A 440 -30.43 12.85 1.46
CA GLN A 440 -31.15 13.46 2.59
C GLN A 440 -31.38 12.51 3.77
N GLN A 441 -31.14 11.22 3.59
CA GLN A 441 -31.15 10.21 4.65
C GLN A 441 -29.74 9.76 5.04
N GLY A 442 -28.71 10.50 4.60
CA GLY A 442 -27.31 10.22 4.92
C GLY A 442 -26.69 9.12 4.07
N GLU A 443 -27.32 8.77 2.94
CA GLU A 443 -26.81 7.80 1.98
C GLU A 443 -26.06 8.57 0.88
N PHE A 444 -24.83 8.93 1.20
CA PHE A 444 -23.97 9.79 0.40
C PHE A 444 -23.23 9.03 -0.71
N PHE A 445 -23.05 7.72 -0.53
CA PHE A 445 -22.33 6.82 -1.43
C PHE A 445 -23.22 6.22 -2.54
N LEU A 446 -24.55 6.33 -2.43
CA LEU A 446 -25.53 5.87 -3.42
C LEU A 446 -25.42 4.37 -3.78
N ASP A 447 -25.06 3.53 -2.81
CA ASP A 447 -25.03 2.06 -2.89
C ASP A 447 -26.33 1.39 -2.41
N GLY A 448 -27.30 2.17 -1.96
CA GLY A 448 -28.60 1.70 -1.51
C GLY A 448 -28.67 1.37 -0.02
N LYS A 449 -27.62 1.67 0.77
CA LYS A 449 -27.60 1.42 2.20
C LYS A 449 -26.67 2.37 2.95
N VAL A 450 -27.21 3.10 3.93
CA VAL A 450 -26.40 3.94 4.81
C VAL A 450 -25.45 3.07 5.65
N ASN A 451 -24.15 3.21 5.46
CA ASN A 451 -23.12 2.42 6.11
C ASN A 451 -21.80 3.21 6.28
N LEU A 452 -20.70 2.51 6.52
CA LEU A 452 -19.40 3.16 6.79
C LEU A 452 -18.81 3.86 5.55
N PHE A 453 -19.20 3.46 4.33
CA PHE A 453 -18.81 4.12 3.09
C PHE A 453 -19.40 5.53 3.02
N ASP A 454 -20.66 5.74 3.42
CA ASP A 454 -21.27 7.07 3.52
C ASP A 454 -20.55 7.94 4.55
N PHE A 455 -20.08 7.33 5.65
CA PHE A 455 -19.30 8.06 6.65
C PHE A 455 -17.97 8.54 6.06
N GLY A 456 -17.34 7.74 5.21
CA GLY A 456 -16.16 8.14 4.44
C GLY A 456 -16.44 9.35 3.54
N VAL A 457 -17.56 9.36 2.83
CA VAL A 457 -17.97 10.49 1.97
C VAL A 457 -18.20 11.76 2.80
N TRP A 458 -18.90 11.67 3.94
CA TRP A 458 -19.06 12.79 4.87
C TRP A 458 -17.73 13.28 5.43
N TRP A 459 -16.85 12.36 5.83
CA TRP A 459 -15.56 12.68 6.41
C TRP A 459 -14.70 13.53 5.46
N ILE A 460 -14.67 13.18 4.17
CA ILE A 460 -13.86 13.90 3.17
C ILE A 460 -14.39 15.33 2.94
N HIS A 461 -15.70 15.55 3.03
CA HIS A 461 -16.33 16.81 2.64
C HIS A 461 -16.67 17.73 3.81
N ARG A 462 -16.45 17.29 5.06
CA ARG A 462 -16.80 18.08 6.24
C ARG A 462 -16.02 19.39 6.33
N SER A 463 -16.73 20.45 6.64
CA SER A 463 -16.19 21.75 7.03
C SER A 463 -15.60 21.61 8.44
N LEU A 464 -14.39 22.14 8.66
CA LEU A 464 -13.75 22.18 9.98
C LEU A 464 -14.37 23.22 10.92
#